data_AF-L2GM66-F1
#
_entry.id   AF-L2GM66-F1
#
_cell.length_a   1.000
_cell.length_b   1.000
_cell.length_c   1.000
_cell.angle_alpha   90.00
_cell.angle_beta   90.00
_cell.angle_gamma   90.00
#
_symmetry.space_group_name_H-M   'P 1'
#
loop_
_entity.id
_entity.type
_entity.pdbx_description
1 polymer ?
#
loop_
_entity_poly.entity_id
_entity_poly.type
_entity_poly.pdbx_seq_one_letter_code
_entity_poly.pdbx_strand_id
1 'polypeptide(L)'
;MKVLVRFRENEDLQQLSNFRQSGGEKSLTTVLFLLSLQQCEATPFRLVDEINQGMDPYNEKRVFEILGEMGGRSQFFIITPKLNTDLEFLRIQQQ
;
A
#
# COMPACT_ATOMS: atom_id res chain seq x y z
N MET A 1 16.07 -8.61 -11.86
CA MET A 1 15.34 -8.75 -10.58
C MET A 1 14.00 -9.39 -10.85
N LYS A 2 13.62 -10.46 -10.13
CA LYS A 2 12.29 -11.08 -10.23
C LYS A 2 11.54 -10.80 -8.93
N VAL A 3 10.35 -10.20 -9.02
CA VAL A 3 9.46 -10.01 -7.87
C VAL A 3 8.52 -11.21 -7.82
N LEU A 4 8.52 -11.92 -6.70
CA LEU A 4 7.63 -13.05 -6.44
C LEU A 4 6.47 -12.58 -5.56
N VAL A 5 5.26 -13.00 -5.91
CA VAL A 5 4.02 -12.60 -5.25
C VAL A 5 3.13 -13.81 -5.02
N ARG A 6 2.33 -13.76 -3.96
CA ARG A 6 1.27 -14.73 -3.69
C ARG A 6 0.08 -14.00 -3.08
N PHE A 7 -1.04 -14.02 -3.79
CA PHE A 7 -2.30 -13.37 -3.38
C PHE A 7 -3.33 -14.35 -2.83
N ARG A 8 -3.08 -15.66 -2.97
CA ARG A 8 -3.99 -16.74 -2.58
C ARG A 8 -3.19 -17.77 -1.79
N GLU A 9 -3.72 -18.23 -0.66
CA GLU A 9 -2.99 -19.13 0.24
C GLU A 9 -2.64 -20.47 -0.41
N ASN A 10 -3.52 -20.97 -1.28
CA ASN A 10 -3.40 -22.26 -1.98
C ASN A 10 -2.58 -22.19 -3.27
N GLU A 11 -1.90 -21.08 -3.55
CA GLU A 11 -1.01 -20.95 -4.71
C GLU A 11 0.46 -20.87 -4.25
N ASP A 12 1.37 -21.42 -5.06
CA ASP A 12 2.81 -21.19 -4.88
C ASP A 12 3.18 -19.73 -5.14
N LEU A 13 4.38 -19.32 -4.71
CA LEU A 13 4.95 -18.03 -5.11
C LEU A 13 5.10 -17.98 -6.63
N GLN A 14 4.49 -16.96 -7.24
CA GLN A 14 4.53 -16.75 -8.69
C GLN A 14 5.29 -15.48 -9.02
N GLN A 15 5.91 -15.44 -10.20
CA GLN A 15 6.50 -14.21 -10.69
C GLN A 15 5.40 -13.18 -11.01
N LEU A 16 5.60 -11.93 -10.59
CA LEU A 16 4.75 -10.80 -10.99
C LEU A 16 4.82 -10.65 -12.52
N SER A 17 3.68 -10.69 -13.19
CA SER A 17 3.57 -10.64 -14.64
C SER A 17 2.32 -9.88 -15.10
N ASN A 18 2.30 -9.45 -16.36
CA ASN A 18 1.17 -8.69 -16.89
C ASN A 18 -0.13 -9.51 -17.03
N PHE A 19 -0.02 -10.83 -17.17
CA PHE A 19 -1.11 -11.71 -17.61
C PHE A 19 -1.77 -12.50 -16.47
N ARG A 20 -1.14 -12.60 -15.30
CA ARG A 20 -1.65 -13.42 -14.19
C ARG A 20 -2.32 -12.60 -13.09
N GLN A 21 -1.73 -11.47 -12.72
CA GLN A 21 -2.26 -10.64 -11.63
C GLN A 21 -3.25 -9.60 -12.14
N SER A 22 -4.26 -9.29 -11.32
CA SER A 22 -5.23 -8.23 -11.60
C SER A 22 -4.56 -6.86 -11.62
N GLY A 23 -5.25 -5.83 -12.15
CA GLY A 23 -4.77 -4.45 -12.08
C GLY A 23 -4.46 -4.01 -10.64
N GLY A 24 -5.39 -4.26 -9.71
CA GLY A 24 -5.22 -3.93 -8.29
C GLY A 24 -4.08 -4.68 -7.61
N GLU A 25 -3.91 -5.97 -7.91
CA GLU A 25 -2.80 -6.78 -7.37
C GLU A 25 -1.43 -6.24 -7.83
N LYS A 26 -1.33 -5.80 -9.09
CA LYS A 26 -0.13 -5.16 -9.65
C LYS A 26 0.16 -3.81 -9.00
N SER A 27 -0.87 -2.97 -8.84
CA SER A 27 -0.74 -1.68 -8.15
C SER A 27 -0.31 -1.87 -6.69
N LEU A 28 -0.93 -2.80 -5.96
CA LEU A 28 -0.57 -3.08 -4.57
C LEU A 28 0.90 -3.52 -4.46
N THR A 29 1.32 -4.46 -5.31
CA THR A 29 2.72 -4.94 -5.32
C THR A 29 3.69 -3.78 -5.56
N THR A 30 3.37 -2.91 -6.51
CA THR A 30 4.21 -1.75 -6.86
C THR A 30 4.33 -0.80 -5.67
N VAL A 31 3.22 -0.50 -5.00
CA VAL A 31 3.18 0.35 -3.80
C VAL A 31 4.04 -0.25 -2.69
N LEU A 32 3.85 -1.53 -2.36
CA LEU A 32 4.61 -2.20 -1.31
C LEU A 32 6.11 -2.20 -1.61
N PHE A 33 6.48 -2.42 -2.87
CA PHE A 33 7.88 -2.35 -3.30
C PHE A 33 8.46 -0.94 -3.09
N LEU A 34 7.77 0.11 -3.54
CA LEU A 34 8.22 1.49 -3.32
C LEU A 34 8.33 1.84 -1.84
N LEU A 35 7.36 1.44 -1.02
CA LEU A 35 7.39 1.66 0.43
C LEU A 35 8.56 0.94 1.09
N SER A 36 8.89 -0.29 0.66
CA SER A 36 10.05 -1.04 1.16
C SER A 36 11.38 -0.34 0.85
N LEU A 37 11.49 0.29 -0.32
CA LEU A 37 12.68 1.09 -0.67
C LEU A 37 12.78 2.33 0.21
N GLN A 38 11.64 2.99 0.48
CA GLN A 38 11.58 4.16 1.35
C GLN A 38 11.89 3.84 2.83
N GLN A 39 11.74 2.60 3.29
CA GLN A 39 12.16 2.20 4.64
C GLN A 39 13.69 2.24 4.82
N CYS A 40 14.45 2.19 3.73
CA CYS A 40 15.92 2.26 3.77
C CYS A 40 16.43 3.70 3.93
N GLU A 41 15.58 4.72 3.79
CA GLU A 41 15.96 6.12 3.88
C GLU A 41 15.14 6.89 4.94
N ALA A 42 15.84 7.61 5.81
CA ALA A 42 15.23 8.47 6.81
C ALA A 42 14.83 9.82 6.19
N THR A 43 13.64 9.89 5.59
CA THR A 43 13.08 11.15 5.07
C THR A 43 12.21 11.84 6.13
N PRO A 44 12.33 13.17 6.33
CA PRO A 44 11.57 13.90 7.36
C PRO A 44 10.05 13.89 7.11
N PHE A 45 9.64 13.82 5.85
CA PHE A 45 8.24 13.62 5.46
C PHE A 45 8.15 12.90 4.12
N ARG A 46 6.97 12.35 3.83
CA ARG A 46 6.63 11.68 2.57
C ARG A 46 5.32 12.21 2.02
N LEU A 47 5.27 12.45 0.72
CA LEU A 47 4.07 12.81 -0.01
C LEU A 47 3.63 11.63 -0.85
N VAL A 48 2.37 11.25 -0.71
CA VAL A 48 1.76 10.14 -1.41
C VAL A 48 0.49 10.65 -2.09
N ASP A 49 0.42 10.51 -3.41
CA ASP A 49 -0.72 10.95 -4.20
C ASP A 49 -1.38 9.77 -4.91
N GLU A 50 -2.72 9.70 -4.85
CA GLU A 50 -3.57 8.72 -5.54
C GLU A 50 -3.16 7.24 -5.40
N ILE A 51 -2.51 6.88 -4.29
CA ILE A 51 -1.89 5.56 -4.10
C ILE A 51 -2.88 4.39 -4.11
N ASN A 52 -4.15 4.66 -3.81
CA ASN A 52 -5.24 3.68 -3.80
C ASN A 52 -5.99 3.57 -5.13
N GLN A 53 -5.61 4.32 -6.18
CA GLN A 53 -6.31 4.27 -7.47
C GLN A 53 -6.15 2.92 -8.18
N GLY A 54 -7.23 2.44 -8.78
CA GLY A 54 -7.25 1.16 -9.50
C GLY A 54 -7.21 -0.08 -8.60
N MET A 55 -7.40 0.09 -7.28
CA MET A 55 -7.52 -1.00 -6.32
C MET A 55 -8.99 -1.28 -5.97
N ASP A 56 -9.30 -2.53 -5.66
CA ASP A 56 -10.55 -2.87 -5.00
C ASP A 56 -10.55 -2.40 -3.53
N PRO A 57 -11.72 -2.33 -2.86
CA PRO A 57 -11.81 -1.83 -1.48
C PRO A 57 -10.96 -2.60 -0.46
N TYR A 58 -10.68 -3.88 -0.72
CA TYR A 58 -9.88 -4.73 0.18
C TYR A 58 -8.40 -4.34 0.12
N ASN A 59 -7.85 -4.22 -1.08
CA ASN A 59 -6.46 -3.80 -1.30
C ASN A 59 -6.25 -2.32 -0.94
N GLU A 60 -7.24 -1.46 -1.21
CA GLU A 60 -7.24 -0.06 -0.78
C GLU A 60 -7.07 0.06 0.74
N LYS A 61 -7.88 -0.67 1.53
CA LYS A 61 -7.78 -0.68 2.99
C LYS A 61 -6.40 -1.13 3.46
N ARG A 62 -5.87 -2.22 2.90
CA ARG A 62 -4.55 -2.77 3.22
C ARG A 62 -3.42 -1.75 3.01
N VAL A 63 -3.44 -0.99 1.92
CA VAL A 63 -2.41 0.05 1.66
C VAL A 63 -2.44 1.12 2.75
N PHE A 64 -3.64 1.63 3.08
CA PHE A 64 -3.77 2.66 4.10
C PHE A 64 -3.37 2.18 5.50
N GLU A 65 -3.67 0.94 5.87
CA GLU A 65 -3.21 0.34 7.12
C GLU A 65 -1.68 0.34 7.20
N ILE A 66 -1.00 -0.10 6.13
CA ILE A 66 0.46 -0.11 6.05
C ILE A 66 1.04 1.30 6.14
N LEU A 67 0.43 2.28 5.45
CA LEU A 67 0.85 3.69 5.56
C LEU A 67 0.67 4.23 6.99
N GLY A 68 -0.42 3.86 7.67
CA GLY A 68 -0.67 4.22 9.06
C GLY A 68 0.39 3.66 10.01
N GLU A 69 0.76 2.39 9.85
CA GLU A 69 1.85 1.76 10.61
C GLU A 69 3.21 2.44 10.37
N MET A 70 3.47 2.86 9.13
CA MET A 70 4.69 3.60 8.78
C MET A 70 4.70 5.04 9.30
N GLY A 71 3.52 5.64 9.51
CA GLY A 71 3.34 7.00 10.02
C GLY A 71 3.90 7.22 11.42
N GLY A 72 4.01 6.17 12.24
CA GLY A 72 4.67 6.26 13.55
C GLY A 72 6.18 6.57 13.47
N ARG A 73 6.80 6.47 12.29
CA ARG A 73 8.24 6.68 12.08
C ARG A 73 8.58 7.92 11.25
N SER A 74 7.64 8.47 10.48
CA SER A 74 7.85 9.62 9.58
C SER A 74 6.50 10.24 9.23
N GLN A 75 6.46 11.55 8.98
CA GLN A 75 5.22 12.24 8.63
C GLN A 75 4.80 11.91 7.19
N PHE A 76 3.52 11.54 7.00
CA PHE A 76 2.95 11.31 5.67
C PHE A 76 1.89 12.36 5.34
N PHE A 77 1.99 12.92 4.14
CA PHE A 77 0.93 13.66 3.48
C PHE A 77 0.31 12.75 2.43
N ILE A 78 -0.98 12.45 2.59
CA ILE A 78 -1.70 11.61 1.64
C ILE A 78 -2.74 12.47 0.94
N ILE A 79 -2.67 12.50 -0.39
CA ILE A 79 -3.63 13.17 -1.26
C ILE A 79 -4.38 12.07 -2.01
N THR A 80 -5.69 12.04 -1.84
CA THR A 80 -6.54 11.08 -2.56
C THR A 80 -7.95 11.64 -2.67
N PRO A 81 -8.64 11.48 -3.81
CA PRO A 81 -10.04 11.86 -3.93
C PRO A 81 -10.97 10.89 -3.18
N LYS A 82 -10.46 9.72 -2.76
CA LYS A 82 -11.23 8.65 -2.14
C LYS A 82 -10.55 8.21 -0.85
N LEU A 83 -11.17 8.53 0.29
CA LEU A 83 -10.73 8.07 1.61
C LEU A 83 -11.83 7.19 2.21
N ASN A 84 -11.54 5.89 2.36
CA ASN A 84 -12.43 5.00 3.11
C ASN A 84 -12.35 5.32 4.61
N THR A 85 -13.48 5.44 5.30
CA THR A 85 -13.55 5.89 6.70
C THR A 85 -13.27 4.79 7.72
N ASP A 86 -13.24 3.52 7.30
CA ASP A 86 -12.92 2.38 8.18
C ASP A 86 -11.41 2.13 8.32
N LEU A 87 -10.67 3.20 8.63
CA LEU A 87 -9.23 3.16 8.87
C LEU A 87 -8.95 3.39 10.36
N GLU A 88 -8.26 2.44 11.00
CA GLU A 88 -8.01 2.47 12.44
C GLU A 88 -7.22 3.71 12.89
N PHE A 89 -6.26 4.19 12.09
CA PHE A 89 -5.47 5.37 12.46
C PHE A 89 -6.29 6.68 12.45
N LEU A 90 -7.40 6.75 11.72
CA LEU A 90 -8.32 7.90 11.78
C LEU A 90 -9.14 7.91 13.08
N ARG A 91 -9.32 6.75 13.72
CA ARG A 91 -10.01 6.62 15.01
C ARG A 91 -9.12 7.08 16.17
N ILE A 92 -7.82 6.84 16.08
CA ILE A 92 -6.83 7.23 17.10
C ILE A 92 -6.68 8.76 17.21
N GLN A 93 -6.94 9.52 16.14
CA GLN A 93 -6.88 10.99 16.14
C GLN A 93 -8.13 11.67 16.73
N GLN A 94 -9.16 10.92 17.12
CA GLN A 94 -10.42 11.47 17.67
C GLN A 94 -10.61 11.23 19.18
N GLN A 95 -9.57 10.79 19.88
CA GLN A 95 -9.49 10.76 21.35
C GLN A 95 -8.41 11.72 21.84
#